data_AF-A0A9P6P2Z3-F1
#
_entry.id   AF-A0A9P6P2Z3-F1
#
_cell.length_a   1.000
_cell.length_b   1.000
_cell.length_c   1.000
_cell.angle_alpha   90.00
_cell.angle_beta   90.00
_cell.angle_gamma   90.00
#
_symmetry.space_group_name_H-M   'P 1'
#
loop_
_entity.id
_entity.type
_entity.pdbx_description
1 polymer ?
#
loop_
_entity_poly.entity_id
_entity_poly.type
_entity_poly.pdbx_seq_one_letter_code
_entity_poly.pdbx_strand_id
1 'polypeptide(L)'
;MTKASTNANTSMSAIDEQQQSKTIKEVLADFSLLSYQTDRLPSFLNDYDSVMQNIRQAIAPLDDNVRGLIDLEHQINSQKAIFHDIQQRGDPVGHYNDRWEREMADYQTLQPKKKYYTHENYLKFKQEIWDVHHPEAEMPALGDDEEDDDGDIIVGQTKVSLKCPLTTEWFKDPVSSLFDDTIMARRVERTQALAANASQTGKFYDVE
;
A
#
# COMPACT_ATOMS: atom_id res chain seq x y z
N MET A 1 11.11 42.93 -74.53
CA MET A 1 10.87 43.40 -73.15
C MET A 1 11.05 42.20 -72.22
N THR A 2 11.91 42.33 -71.20
CA THR A 2 11.98 41.62 -69.88
C THR A 2 11.95 40.07 -69.86
N LYS A 3 13.05 39.32 -69.63
CA LYS A 3 13.91 39.05 -68.43
C LYS A 3 13.26 38.31 -67.23
N ALA A 4 14.04 37.34 -66.71
CA ALA A 4 14.02 36.64 -65.40
C ALA A 4 13.17 35.32 -65.35
N SER A 5 13.53 34.23 -64.68
CA SER A 5 14.63 33.91 -63.76
C SER A 5 14.77 32.38 -63.56
N THR A 6 16.02 31.96 -63.37
CA THR A 6 16.61 30.76 -62.73
C THR A 6 15.79 30.11 -61.59
N ASN A 7 15.72 28.76 -61.48
CA ASN A 7 16.56 27.98 -60.54
C ASN A 7 16.33 26.46 -60.57
N ALA A 8 17.46 25.74 -60.44
CA ALA A 8 17.57 24.30 -60.20
C ALA A 8 17.35 23.96 -58.71
N ASN A 9 16.91 22.73 -58.41
CA ASN A 9 17.38 21.86 -57.31
C ASN A 9 16.43 20.64 -57.18
N THR A 10 16.85 19.38 -57.33
CA THR A 10 17.81 18.56 -56.54
C THR A 10 17.05 17.64 -55.55
N SER A 11 17.39 16.35 -55.64
CA SER A 11 17.18 15.22 -54.69
C SER A 11 15.72 14.84 -54.38
N MET A 12 15.22 13.63 -54.69
CA MET A 12 15.77 12.30 -54.42
C MET A 12 16.23 12.17 -52.96
N SER A 13 15.27 12.29 -52.04
CA SER A 13 15.49 11.99 -50.62
C SER A 13 15.67 10.48 -50.47
N ALA A 14 16.93 10.10 -50.33
CA ALA A 14 17.39 8.77 -50.01
C ALA A 14 16.69 8.23 -48.76
N ILE A 15 16.41 6.93 -48.85
CA ILE A 15 16.22 6.02 -47.73
C ILE A 15 17.43 6.20 -46.80
N ASP A 16 17.23 6.80 -45.63
CA ASP A 16 18.24 6.90 -44.58
C ASP A 16 18.20 5.60 -43.74
N GLU A 17 18.46 4.47 -44.41
CA GLU A 17 18.96 3.27 -43.75
C GLU A 17 20.48 3.40 -43.70
N GLN A 18 21.00 4.07 -42.67
CA GLN A 18 22.39 3.87 -42.27
C GLN A 18 22.54 2.48 -41.67
N GLN A 19 22.46 1.46 -42.51
CA GLN A 19 22.90 0.12 -42.19
C GLN A 19 24.43 0.13 -42.24
N GLN A 20 25.05 0.62 -41.17
CA GLN A 20 26.48 0.44 -40.93
C GLN A 20 26.76 -1.07 -40.91
N SER A 21 27.29 -1.59 -42.02
CA SER A 21 27.71 -2.99 -42.10
C SER A 21 28.91 -3.17 -41.17
N LYS A 22 28.65 -3.66 -39.95
CA LYS A 22 29.71 -4.04 -39.02
C LYS A 22 30.62 -5.04 -39.70
N THR A 23 31.92 -4.82 -39.58
CA THR A 23 32.90 -5.78 -40.10
C THR A 23 32.83 -7.07 -39.27
N ILE A 24 33.15 -8.21 -39.88
CA ILE A 24 33.17 -9.51 -39.20
C ILE A 24 34.04 -9.46 -37.93
N LYS A 25 35.10 -8.65 -37.94
CA LYS A 25 35.98 -8.43 -36.78
C LYS A 25 35.28 -7.71 -35.63
N GLU A 26 34.44 -6.71 -35.91
CA GLU A 26 33.65 -6.02 -34.89
C GLU A 26 32.57 -6.94 -34.32
N VAL A 27 31.91 -7.73 -35.16
CA VAL A 27 30.93 -8.73 -34.68
C VAL A 27 31.60 -9.78 -33.80
N LEU A 28 32.82 -10.22 -34.14
CA LEU A 28 33.59 -11.16 -33.31
C LEU A 28 34.01 -10.54 -31.97
N ALA A 29 34.38 -9.25 -31.97
CA ALA A 29 34.74 -8.52 -30.77
C ALA A 29 33.53 -8.26 -29.87
N ASP A 30 32.39 -7.91 -30.45
CA ASP A 30 31.11 -7.77 -29.73
C ASP A 30 30.68 -9.11 -29.12
N PHE A 31 30.83 -10.22 -29.86
CA PHE A 31 30.51 -11.55 -29.36
C PHE A 31 31.43 -12.00 -28.22
N SER A 32 32.74 -11.73 -28.30
CA SER A 32 33.67 -12.08 -27.22
C SER A 32 33.44 -11.24 -25.96
N LEU A 33 33.06 -9.97 -26.13
CA LEU A 33 32.65 -9.11 -25.03
C LEU A 33 31.35 -9.61 -24.38
N LEU A 34 30.37 -10.00 -25.19
CA LEU A 34 29.09 -10.50 -24.71
C LEU A 34 29.23 -11.85 -24.01
N SER A 35 30.06 -12.76 -24.55
CA SER A 35 30.34 -14.06 -23.90
C SER A 35 31.00 -13.89 -22.54
N TYR A 36 31.91 -12.94 -22.42
CA TYR A 36 32.55 -12.60 -21.14
C TYR A 36 31.56 -12.02 -20.13
N GLN A 37 30.59 -11.22 -20.59
CA GLN A 37 29.52 -10.71 -19.73
C GLN A 37 28.58 -11.83 -19.27
N THR A 38 28.26 -12.80 -20.14
CA THR A 38 27.42 -13.94 -19.75
C THR A 38 28.05 -14.87 -18.72
N ASP A 39 29.37 -15.02 -18.71
CA ASP A 39 30.06 -15.82 -17.69
C ASP A 39 30.04 -15.17 -16.29
N ARG A 40 29.79 -13.85 -16.22
CA ARG A 40 29.73 -13.09 -14.96
C ARG A 40 28.31 -12.91 -14.42
N LEU A 41 27.28 -13.15 -15.23
CA LEU A 41 25.88 -13.07 -14.82
C LEU A 41 25.52 -14.06 -13.69
N PRO A 42 26.00 -15.33 -13.69
CA PRO A 42 25.68 -16.28 -12.63
C PRO A 42 26.13 -15.80 -11.24
N SER A 43 27.33 -15.23 -11.11
CA SER A 43 27.78 -14.70 -9.80
C SER A 43 26.93 -13.52 -9.34
N PHE A 44 26.52 -12.65 -10.27
CA PHE A 44 25.71 -11.48 -9.92
C PHE A 44 24.29 -11.87 -9.51
N LEU A 45 23.68 -12.85 -10.19
CA LEU A 45 22.38 -13.40 -9.83
C LEU A 45 22.41 -14.13 -8.49
N ASN A 46 23.48 -14.90 -8.23
CA ASN A 46 23.63 -15.62 -6.97
C ASN A 46 23.80 -14.67 -5.77
N ASP A 47 24.53 -13.57 -5.96
CA ASP A 47 24.66 -12.51 -4.95
C ASP A 47 23.31 -11.81 -4.71
N TYR A 48 22.54 -11.56 -5.77
CA TYR A 48 21.21 -10.96 -5.66
C TYR A 48 20.22 -11.87 -4.91
N ASP A 49 20.14 -13.15 -5.25
CA ASP A 49 19.26 -14.12 -4.59
C ASP A 49 19.60 -14.27 -3.10
N SER A 50 20.90 -14.28 -2.77
CA SER A 50 21.38 -14.27 -1.39
C SER A 50 20.92 -13.02 -0.62
N VAL A 51 21.04 -11.84 -1.22
CA VAL A 51 20.55 -10.57 -0.62
C VAL A 51 19.05 -10.62 -0.40
N MET A 52 18.27 -11.06 -1.38
CA MET A 52 16.82 -11.16 -1.27
C MET A 52 16.39 -12.19 -0.22
N GLN A 53 17.13 -13.30 -0.07
CA GLN A 53 16.88 -14.28 0.98
C GLN A 53 17.14 -13.71 2.38
N ASN A 54 18.21 -12.94 2.55
CA ASN A 54 18.50 -12.26 3.82
C ASN A 54 17.41 -11.24 4.18
N ILE A 55 16.92 -10.49 3.19
CA ILE A 55 15.81 -9.54 3.40
C ILE A 55 14.54 -10.28 3.84
N ARG A 56 14.18 -11.38 3.17
CA ARG A 56 13.03 -12.21 3.57
C ARG A 56 13.16 -12.75 4.99
N GLN A 57 14.36 -13.21 5.37
CA GLN A 57 14.64 -13.67 6.73
C GLN A 57 14.53 -12.54 7.76
N ALA A 58 14.85 -11.31 7.40
CA ALA A 58 14.70 -10.15 8.29
C ALA A 58 13.25 -9.67 8.43
N ILE A 59 12.39 -9.91 7.43
CA ILE A 59 10.97 -9.52 7.45
C ILE A 59 10.15 -10.42 8.39
N ALA A 60 10.46 -11.71 8.48
CA ALA A 60 9.74 -12.65 9.34
C ALA A 60 9.66 -12.22 10.83
N PRO A 61 10.78 -11.89 11.52
CA PRO A 61 10.71 -11.44 12.90
C PRO A 61 10.03 -10.06 13.04
N LEU A 62 10.04 -9.24 11.99
CA LEU A 62 9.33 -7.96 11.99
C LEU A 62 7.80 -8.17 11.94
N ASP A 63 7.32 -9.15 11.17
CA ASP A 63 5.90 -9.54 11.16
C ASP A 63 5.43 -10.02 12.55
N ASP A 64 6.25 -10.82 13.23
CA ASP A 64 5.96 -11.26 14.60
C ASP A 64 5.93 -10.09 15.59
N ASN A 65 6.82 -9.10 15.44
CA ASN A 65 6.81 -7.91 16.27
C ASN A 65 5.53 -7.07 16.06
N VAL A 66 5.09 -6.88 14.81
CA VAL A 66 3.85 -6.14 14.53
C VAL A 66 2.64 -6.86 15.13
N ARG A 67 2.56 -8.18 15.02
CA ARG A 67 1.51 -8.98 15.68
C ARG A 67 1.55 -8.83 17.20
N GLY A 68 2.75 -8.90 17.79
CA GLY A 68 2.94 -8.69 19.22
C GLY A 68 2.50 -7.31 19.69
N LEU A 69 2.71 -6.26 18.89
CA LEU A 69 2.22 -4.91 19.19
C LEU A 69 0.69 -4.83 19.18
N ILE A 70 0.03 -5.50 18.23
CA ILE A 70 -1.43 -5.58 18.15
C ILE A 70 -1.99 -6.34 19.36
N ASP A 71 -1.35 -7.45 19.75
CA ASP A 71 -1.75 -8.22 20.92
C ASP A 71 -1.62 -7.40 22.22
N LEU A 72 -0.52 -6.63 22.36
CA LEU A 72 -0.33 -5.71 23.49
C LEU A 72 -1.34 -4.58 23.51
N GLU A 73 -1.66 -4.00 22.35
CA GLU A 73 -2.69 -2.97 22.23
C GLU A 73 -4.05 -3.50 22.70
N HIS A 74 -4.42 -4.71 22.29
CA HIS A 74 -5.64 -5.36 22.74
C HIS A 74 -5.64 -5.58 24.27
N GLN A 75 -4.52 -6.05 24.84
CA GLN A 75 -4.39 -6.22 26.30
C GLN A 75 -4.59 -4.91 27.05
N ILE A 76 -3.93 -3.83 26.61
CA ILE A 76 -4.02 -2.51 27.26
C ILE A 76 -5.44 -1.95 27.16
N ASN A 77 -6.07 -2.06 25.99
CA ASN A 77 -7.44 -1.58 25.78
C ASN A 77 -8.44 -2.37 26.63
N SER A 78 -8.25 -3.67 26.76
CA SER A 78 -9.07 -4.54 27.62
C SER A 78 -8.90 -4.18 29.10
N GLN A 79 -7.67 -4.01 29.58
CA GLN A 79 -7.42 -3.57 30.96
C GLN A 79 -8.05 -2.20 31.24
N LYS A 80 -7.92 -1.25 30.32
CA LYS A 80 -8.55 0.07 30.42
C LYS A 80 -10.07 -0.03 30.52
N ALA A 81 -10.70 -0.87 29.71
CA ALA A 81 -12.15 -1.10 29.75
C ALA A 81 -12.61 -1.76 31.05
N ILE A 82 -11.81 -2.69 31.59
CA ILE A 82 -12.05 -3.33 32.89
C ILE A 82 -11.93 -2.30 34.01
N PHE A 83 -10.89 -1.47 34.02
CA PHE A 83 -10.71 -0.42 35.03
C PHE A 83 -11.84 0.61 35.04
N HIS A 84 -12.35 0.99 33.87
CA HIS A 84 -13.48 1.92 33.77
C HIS A 84 -14.77 1.34 34.38
N ASP A 85 -14.98 0.03 34.25
CA ASP A 85 -16.16 -0.66 34.80
C ASP A 85 -16.01 -0.91 36.31
N ILE A 86 -14.78 -1.21 36.77
CA ILE A 86 -14.47 -1.37 38.20
C ILE A 86 -14.74 -0.09 38.99
N GLN A 87 -14.53 1.10 38.40
CA GLN A 87 -14.83 2.38 39.04
C GLN A 87 -16.30 2.51 39.48
N GLN A 88 -17.21 1.67 38.95
CA GLN A 88 -18.65 1.73 39.21
C GLN A 88 -19.15 0.67 40.20
N ARG A 89 -18.27 -0.19 40.76
CA ARG A 89 -18.67 -1.41 41.51
C ARG A 89 -17.95 -1.56 42.87
N GLY A 90 -18.52 -2.42 43.73
CA GLY A 90 -18.09 -2.62 45.13
C GLY A 90 -17.01 -3.70 45.37
N ASP A 91 -16.75 -4.59 44.41
CA ASP A 91 -15.65 -5.57 44.48
C ASP A 91 -14.71 -5.41 43.26
N PRO A 92 -13.66 -4.58 43.38
CA PRO A 92 -12.82 -4.22 42.26
C PRO A 92 -11.86 -5.34 41.83
N VAL A 93 -11.41 -6.21 42.75
CA VAL A 93 -10.35 -7.19 42.48
C VAL A 93 -10.91 -8.48 41.91
N GLY A 94 -12.00 -9.01 42.48
CA GLY A 94 -12.66 -10.21 41.94
C GLY A 94 -13.16 -9.97 40.52
N HIS A 95 -13.83 -8.84 40.31
CA HIS A 95 -14.35 -8.45 39.00
C HIS A 95 -13.24 -8.23 37.95
N TYR A 96 -12.08 -7.70 38.34
CA TYR A 96 -10.94 -7.56 37.44
C TYR A 96 -10.50 -8.93 36.91
N ASN A 97 -10.22 -9.87 37.80
CA ASN A 97 -9.69 -11.18 37.45
C ASN A 97 -10.67 -11.96 36.57
N ASP A 98 -11.94 -12.03 36.98
CA ASP A 98 -12.97 -12.77 36.24
C ASP A 98 -13.15 -12.22 34.82
N ARG A 99 -13.16 -10.89 34.67
CA ARG A 99 -13.34 -10.25 33.36
C ARG A 99 -12.09 -10.37 32.51
N TRP A 100 -10.91 -10.21 33.09
CA TRP A 100 -9.63 -10.36 32.40
C TRP A 100 -9.45 -11.78 31.87
N GLU A 101 -9.71 -12.79 32.69
CA GLU A 101 -9.61 -14.20 32.29
C GLU A 101 -10.56 -14.53 31.14
N ARG A 102 -11.80 -14.04 31.20
CA ARG A 102 -12.78 -14.22 30.11
C ARG A 102 -12.32 -13.55 28.81
N GLU A 103 -11.97 -12.27 28.87
CA GLU A 103 -11.58 -11.50 27.69
C GLU A 103 -10.32 -12.09 27.03
N MET A 104 -9.35 -12.54 27.83
CA MET A 104 -8.13 -13.18 27.31
C MET A 104 -8.40 -14.58 26.76
N ALA A 105 -9.29 -15.36 27.37
CA ALA A 105 -9.70 -16.65 26.83
C ALA A 105 -10.40 -16.47 25.47
N ASP A 106 -11.34 -15.53 25.39
CA ASP A 106 -12.05 -15.20 24.15
C ASP A 106 -11.05 -14.73 23.08
N TYR A 107 -10.14 -13.81 23.43
CA TYR A 107 -9.13 -13.32 22.50
C TYR A 107 -8.20 -14.44 22.01
N GLN A 108 -7.76 -15.35 22.88
CA GLN A 108 -6.88 -16.44 22.48
C GLN A 108 -7.56 -17.41 21.50
N THR A 109 -8.87 -17.61 21.61
CA THR A 109 -9.64 -18.48 20.69
C THR A 109 -9.86 -17.90 19.30
N LEU A 110 -9.71 -16.57 19.13
CA LEU A 110 -9.88 -15.92 17.83
C LEU A 110 -8.81 -16.38 16.82
N GLN A 111 -9.24 -16.57 15.57
CA GLN A 111 -8.33 -16.88 14.48
C GLN A 111 -7.39 -15.71 14.17
N PRO A 112 -6.14 -15.98 13.71
CA PRO A 112 -5.19 -14.93 13.32
C PRO A 112 -5.73 -13.96 12.25
N LYS A 113 -6.53 -14.47 11.29
CA LYS A 113 -7.19 -13.65 10.25
C LYS A 113 -8.01 -12.53 10.90
N LYS A 114 -8.83 -12.86 11.90
CA LYS A 114 -9.69 -11.90 12.61
C LYS A 114 -8.91 -10.95 13.54
N LYS A 115 -7.79 -11.42 14.11
CA LYS A 115 -6.92 -10.61 15.00
C LYS A 115 -6.16 -9.54 14.24
N TYR A 116 -5.57 -9.91 13.11
CA TYR A 116 -4.55 -9.07 12.47
C TYR A 116 -4.99 -8.51 11.12
N TYR A 117 -5.77 -9.23 10.32
CA TYR A 117 -6.02 -8.82 8.92
C TYR A 117 -7.04 -7.68 8.82
N THR A 118 -7.79 -7.43 9.89
CA THR A 118 -8.67 -6.27 10.03
C THR A 118 -7.94 -5.03 10.55
N HIS A 119 -6.72 -5.19 11.06
CA HIS A 119 -5.98 -4.11 11.71
C HIS A 119 -5.28 -3.23 10.67
N GLU A 120 -5.61 -1.93 10.64
CA GLU A 120 -5.10 -0.98 9.64
C GLU A 120 -3.56 -0.96 9.56
N ASN A 121 -2.89 -0.97 10.72
CA ASN A 121 -1.43 -0.97 10.78
C ASN A 121 -0.80 -2.27 10.24
N TYR A 122 -1.48 -3.41 10.38
CA TYR A 122 -0.99 -4.68 9.85
C TYR A 122 -1.11 -4.73 8.32
N LEU A 123 -2.25 -4.23 7.80
CA LEU A 123 -2.49 -4.10 6.36
C LEU A 123 -1.46 -3.19 5.70
N LYS A 124 -1.21 -2.00 6.28
CA LYS A 124 -0.17 -1.08 5.80
C LYS A 124 1.20 -1.74 5.78
N PHE A 125 1.59 -2.44 6.85
CA PHE A 125 2.86 -3.16 6.92
C PHE A 125 3.00 -4.21 5.81
N LYS A 126 1.98 -5.05 5.60
CA LYS A 126 1.99 -6.06 4.54
C LYS A 126 2.05 -5.43 3.15
N GLN A 127 1.36 -4.32 2.97
CA GLN A 127 1.36 -3.60 1.71
C GLN A 127 2.70 -2.96 1.39
N GLU A 128 3.36 -2.32 2.36
CA GLU A 128 4.70 -1.78 2.16
C GLU A 128 5.71 -2.88 1.75
N ILE A 129 5.59 -4.08 2.34
CA ILE A 129 6.39 -5.24 1.92
C ILE A 129 6.03 -5.67 0.50
N TRP A 130 4.74 -5.69 0.16
CA TRP A 130 4.26 -6.09 -1.16
C TRP A 130 4.74 -5.16 -2.26
N ASP A 131 4.59 -3.85 -2.07
CA ASP A 131 4.93 -2.80 -3.04
C ASP A 131 6.41 -2.83 -3.45
N VAL A 132 7.29 -3.25 -2.54
CA VAL A 132 8.74 -3.42 -2.82
C VAL A 132 8.99 -4.53 -3.82
N HIS A 133 8.21 -5.61 -3.76
CA HIS A 133 8.36 -6.76 -4.65
C HIS A 133 7.46 -6.69 -5.89
N HIS A 134 6.39 -5.91 -5.85
CA HIS A 134 5.36 -5.82 -6.88
C HIS A 134 4.94 -4.36 -7.14
N PRO A 135 5.80 -3.54 -7.75
CA PRO A 135 5.55 -2.09 -7.89
C PRO A 135 4.34 -1.73 -8.77
N GLU A 136 3.90 -2.65 -9.63
CA GLU A 136 2.81 -2.43 -10.59
C GLU A 136 1.54 -3.23 -10.28
N ALA A 137 1.55 -4.09 -9.25
CA ALA A 137 0.40 -4.93 -8.91
C ALA A 137 -0.10 -4.61 -7.51
N GLU A 138 -1.41 -4.46 -7.38
CA GLU A 138 -2.05 -4.27 -6.08
C GLU A 138 -1.89 -5.52 -5.21
N MET A 139 -1.77 -5.32 -3.90
CA MET A 139 -1.68 -6.43 -2.95
C MET A 139 -3.01 -7.19 -2.94
N PRO A 140 -3.02 -8.52 -3.13
CA PRO A 140 -4.23 -9.31 -3.00
C PRO A 140 -4.80 -9.21 -1.59
N ALA A 141 -6.11 -9.40 -1.43
CA ALA A 141 -6.75 -9.36 -0.13
C ALA A 141 -6.13 -10.42 0.80
N LEU A 142 -5.80 -10.00 2.03
CA LEU A 142 -5.27 -10.92 3.03
C LEU A 142 -6.40 -11.84 3.48
N GLY A 143 -6.41 -13.08 2.97
CA GLY A 143 -7.34 -14.13 3.39
C GLY A 143 -8.43 -14.52 2.40
N ASP A 144 -8.22 -14.38 1.10
CA ASP A 144 -9.08 -14.91 0.01
C ASP A 144 -9.21 -16.46 -0.05
N ASP A 145 -8.93 -17.16 1.05
CA ASP A 145 -9.48 -18.51 1.23
C ASP A 145 -10.99 -18.33 1.52
N GLU A 146 -11.81 -18.80 0.58
CA GLU A 146 -13.26 -18.61 0.33
C GLU A 146 -14.27 -18.81 1.50
N GLU A 147 -14.01 -18.33 2.71
CA GLU A 147 -14.97 -18.42 3.82
C GLU A 147 -15.06 -17.08 4.60
N ASP A 148 -16.30 -16.61 4.73
CA ASP A 148 -16.82 -15.41 5.39
C ASP A 148 -16.80 -14.09 4.59
N ASP A 149 -17.83 -13.97 3.74
CA ASP A 149 -18.40 -12.76 3.15
C ASP A 149 -19.11 -11.93 4.24
N ASP A 150 -18.41 -10.98 4.85
CA ASP A 150 -19.03 -9.90 5.64
C ASP A 150 -18.15 -8.65 5.64
N GLY A 151 -18.44 -7.72 4.71
CA GLY A 151 -18.17 -6.30 4.88
C GLY A 151 -16.82 -5.78 4.38
N ASP A 152 -16.54 -5.95 3.08
CA ASP A 152 -15.34 -5.41 2.43
C ASP A 152 -15.42 -3.87 2.28
N ILE A 153 -14.80 -3.13 3.22
CA ILE A 153 -14.47 -1.71 3.01
C ILE A 153 -13.22 -1.66 2.15
N ILE A 154 -13.42 -1.45 0.85
CA ILE A 154 -12.37 -1.18 -0.11
C ILE A 154 -11.81 0.22 0.18
N VAL A 155 -10.74 0.31 0.94
CA VAL A 155 -9.98 1.56 1.10
C VAL A 155 -9.14 1.77 -0.16
N GLY A 156 -9.73 2.44 -1.16
CA GLY A 156 -9.02 2.85 -2.36
C GLY A 156 -7.86 3.78 -2.00
N GLN A 157 -6.63 3.33 -2.25
CA GLN A 157 -5.45 4.15 -1.97
C GLN A 157 -5.33 5.29 -2.98
N THR A 158 -5.34 6.51 -2.47
CA THR A 158 -5.06 7.70 -3.28
C THR A 158 -3.56 8.01 -3.20
N LYS A 159 -2.82 7.77 -4.29
CA LYS A 159 -1.41 8.19 -4.39
C LYS A 159 -1.36 9.71 -4.49
N VAL A 160 -0.92 10.39 -3.43
CA VAL A 160 -0.74 11.85 -3.42
C VAL A 160 0.64 12.19 -4.01
N SER A 161 0.67 12.97 -5.09
CA SER A 161 1.94 13.43 -5.66
C SER A 161 2.50 14.60 -4.84
N LEU A 162 3.77 14.51 -4.45
CA LEU A 162 4.51 15.58 -3.78
C LEU A 162 5.16 16.58 -4.77
N LYS A 163 4.73 16.52 -6.03
CA LYS A 163 5.13 17.46 -7.08
C LYS A 163 4.05 18.51 -7.22
N CYS A 164 4.47 19.77 -7.33
CA CYS A 164 3.55 20.85 -7.63
C CYS A 164 2.93 20.62 -9.01
N PRO A 165 1.59 20.61 -9.16
CA PRO A 165 0.95 20.42 -10.46
C PRO A 165 1.23 21.55 -11.44
N LEU A 166 1.64 22.73 -10.96
CA LEU A 166 1.98 23.89 -11.80
C LEU A 166 3.43 23.91 -12.26
N THR A 167 4.38 23.57 -11.37
CA THR A 167 5.82 23.66 -11.69
C THR A 167 6.46 22.31 -11.98
N THR A 168 5.77 21.20 -11.67
CA THR A 168 6.29 19.83 -11.74
C THR A 168 7.57 19.56 -10.93
N GLU A 169 8.00 20.54 -10.13
CA GLU A 169 9.08 20.44 -9.15
C GLU A 169 8.54 19.99 -7.78
N TRP A 170 9.45 19.56 -6.91
CA TRP A 170 9.14 19.27 -5.52
C TRP A 170 8.69 20.52 -4.76
N PHE A 171 7.67 20.38 -3.91
CA PHE A 171 7.17 21.48 -3.10
C PHE A 171 8.27 22.04 -2.17
N LYS A 172 8.55 23.33 -2.28
CA LYS A 172 9.42 24.07 -1.35
C LYS A 172 8.59 24.85 -0.31
N ASP A 173 7.44 25.37 -0.72
CA ASP A 173 6.50 26.12 0.13
C ASP A 173 5.04 25.77 -0.25
N PRO A 174 4.44 24.73 0.36
CA PRO A 174 3.11 24.28 0.02
C PRO A 174 2.05 25.22 0.60
N VAL A 175 1.13 25.69 -0.26
CA VAL A 175 -0.01 26.52 0.13
C VAL A 175 -1.31 25.73 -0.01
N SER A 176 -2.16 25.74 1.02
CA SER A 176 -3.53 25.21 0.96
C SER A 176 -4.52 26.36 0.76
N SER A 177 -5.54 26.16 -0.08
CA SER A 177 -6.62 27.12 -0.21
C SER A 177 -7.65 26.90 0.90
N LEU A 178 -7.88 27.91 1.75
CA LEU A 178 -8.93 27.94 2.78
C LEU A 178 -10.35 27.62 2.26
N PHE A 179 -10.57 27.73 0.95
CA PHE A 179 -11.86 27.48 0.32
C PHE A 179 -12.24 26.00 0.33
N ASP A 180 -11.28 25.07 0.23
CA ASP A 180 -11.56 23.64 0.11
C ASP A 180 -11.76 22.96 1.48
N ASP A 181 -11.06 23.45 2.51
CA ASP A 181 -11.20 22.93 3.89
C ASP A 181 -12.62 23.12 4.43
N THR A 182 -13.28 24.24 4.09
CA THR A 182 -14.66 24.53 4.52
C THR A 182 -15.71 23.68 3.80
N ILE A 183 -15.47 23.27 2.55
CA ILE A 183 -16.38 22.39 1.81
C ILE A 183 -16.25 20.96 2.34
N MET A 184 -15.03 20.51 2.64
CA MET A 184 -14.80 19.19 3.24
C MET A 184 -15.38 19.11 4.65
N ALA A 185 -15.20 20.13 5.49
CA ALA A 185 -15.81 20.20 6.81
C ALA A 185 -17.35 20.12 6.75
N ARG A 186 -17.98 20.89 5.85
CA ARG A 186 -19.45 20.85 5.66
C ARG A 186 -19.96 19.52 5.12
N ARG A 187 -19.16 18.80 4.32
CA ARG A 187 -19.51 17.45 3.84
C ARG A 187 -19.47 16.44 4.98
N VAL A 188 -18.44 16.50 5.84
CA VAL A 188 -18.31 15.64 7.03
C VAL A 188 -19.47 15.89 8.02
N GLU A 189 -19.84 17.14 8.26
CA GLU A 189 -20.99 17.46 9.11
C GLU A 189 -22.31 16.93 8.52
N ARG A 190 -22.48 17.03 7.19
CA ARG A 190 -23.69 16.53 6.51
C ARG A 190 -23.77 15.00 6.54
N THR A 191 -22.65 14.28 6.37
CA THR A 191 -22.64 12.81 6.46
C THR A 191 -22.86 12.32 7.87
N GLN A 192 -22.30 12.99 8.89
CA GLN A 192 -22.56 12.69 10.30
C GLN A 192 -24.03 12.93 10.69
N ALA A 193 -24.64 14.03 10.21
CA ALA A 193 -26.05 14.30 10.45
C ALA A 193 -26.98 13.27 9.76
N LEU A 194 -26.63 12.80 8.56
CA LEU A 194 -27.37 11.75 7.87
C LEU A 194 -27.24 10.40 8.59
N ALA A 195 -26.05 10.05 9.08
CA ALA A 195 -25.83 8.83 9.87
C ALA A 195 -26.61 8.85 11.19
N ALA A 196 -26.67 10.01 11.87
CA ALA A 196 -27.46 10.17 13.09
C ALA A 196 -28.97 10.01 12.85
N ASN A 197 -29.49 10.52 11.72
CA ASN A 197 -30.90 10.37 11.36
C ASN A 197 -31.26 8.94 10.91
N ALA A 198 -30.36 8.23 10.24
CA ALA A 198 -30.57 6.84 9.84
C ALA A 198 -30.72 5.88 11.05
N SER A 199 -30.08 6.19 12.18
CA SER A 199 -30.20 5.41 13.42
C SER A 199 -31.56 5.57 14.10
N GLN A 200 -32.31 6.64 13.81
CA GLN A 200 -33.62 6.90 14.42
C GLN A 200 -34.80 6.29 13.64
N THR A 201 -34.65 5.98 12.34
CA THR A 201 -35.75 5.46 11.51
C THR A 201 -35.90 3.94 11.51
N GLY A 202 -35.10 3.21 12.31
CA GLY A 202 -35.12 1.74 12.39
C GLY A 202 -36.16 1.11 13.34
N LYS A 203 -37.17 1.86 13.82
CA LYS A 203 -38.26 1.31 14.66
C LYS A 203 -39.61 1.35 13.93
N PHE A 204 -39.78 0.51 12.92
CA PHE A 204 -41.03 0.30 12.18
C PHE A 204 -40.84 -0.95 11.29
N TYR A 205 -41.43 -2.13 11.45
CA TYR A 205 -42.66 -2.62 12.08
C TYR A 205 -42.38 -3.96 12.80
N ASP A 206 -42.91 -4.16 14.01
CA ASP A 206 -43.30 -5.49 14.48
C ASP A 206 -44.78 -5.65 14.13
N VAL A 207 -45.09 -6.57 13.20
CA VAL A 207 -46.45 -7.00 12.89
C VAL A 207 -46.66 -8.32 13.62
N GLU A 208 -47.49 -8.30 14.66
CA GLU A 208 -48.16 -9.50 15.19
C GLU A 208 -49.33 -9.91 14.27
#